data_AF-A0A2E6KDM7-F1
#
_entry.id   AF-A0A2E6KDM7-F1
#
_cell.length_a   1.000
_cell.length_b   1.000
_cell.length_c   1.000
_cell.angle_alpha   90.00
_cell.angle_beta   90.00
_cell.angle_gamma   90.00
#
_symmetry.space_group_name_H-M   'P 1'
#
loop_
_entity.id
_entity.type
_entity.pdbx_description
1 polymer ?
#
loop_
_entity_poly.entity_id
_entity_poly.type
_entity_poly.pdbx_seq_one_letter_code
_entity_poly.pdbx_strand_id
1 'polypeptide(L)'
;MKVIKESSGSTHKLNLNKHPVDILESEYPHMTEEFKRLQRIQYETFCRKQLDYGPGNISVGTDLKTKADVKLSLTGLWFRMNDKIQRLKTLLMSERPAFVKDEPIEDAYMDVSNYGIMATIVKNGKWGK
;
A
#
# COMPACT_ATOMS: atom_id res chain seq x y z
N MET A 1 34.18 23.55 9.00
CA MET A 1 33.77 22.39 8.18
C MET A 1 33.86 21.17 9.08
N LYS A 2 32.74 20.64 9.59
CA LYS A 2 32.74 19.46 10.48
C LYS A 2 32.77 18.22 9.61
N VAL A 3 33.84 17.45 9.73
CA VAL A 3 33.98 16.12 9.10
C VAL A 3 32.96 15.20 9.74
N ILE A 4 31.97 14.76 8.94
CA ILE A 4 31.04 13.71 9.34
C ILE A 4 31.85 12.42 9.32
N LYS A 5 31.99 11.81 10.49
CA LYS A 5 32.64 10.51 10.67
C LYS A 5 31.71 9.47 10.03
N GLU A 6 32.11 8.90 8.90
CA GLU A 6 31.42 7.77 8.29
C GLU A 6 31.29 6.67 9.35
N SER A 7 30.04 6.31 9.69
CA SER A 7 29.77 5.17 10.56
C SER A 7 30.28 3.92 9.84
N SER A 8 31.22 3.24 10.46
CA SER A 8 31.82 1.98 10.00
C SER A 8 30.75 1.04 9.45
N GLY A 9 30.71 0.89 8.13
CA GLY A 9 29.83 -0.04 7.45
C GLY A 9 30.10 -1.45 7.96
N SER A 10 29.11 -2.00 8.67
CA SER A 10 29.00 -3.44 8.86
C SER A 10 28.95 -4.06 7.47
N THR A 11 30.05 -4.69 7.08
CA THR A 11 30.09 -5.54 5.89
C THR A 11 29.30 -6.81 6.19
N HIS A 12 27.97 -6.69 6.16
CA HIS A 12 27.13 -7.86 5.92
C HIS A 12 27.49 -8.36 4.52
N LYS A 13 28.40 -9.33 4.45
CA LYS A 13 28.57 -10.18 3.28
C LYS A 13 27.20 -10.83 3.05
N LEU A 14 26.37 -10.21 2.20
CA LEU A 14 25.16 -10.84 1.70
C LEU A 14 25.57 -12.19 1.13
N ASN A 15 25.16 -13.24 1.82
CA ASN A 15 25.45 -14.59 1.41
C ASN A 15 24.60 -14.83 0.16
N LEU A 16 25.19 -14.67 -1.03
CA LEU A 16 24.53 -14.65 -2.34
C LEU A 16 23.72 -15.93 -2.66
N ASN A 17 23.81 -16.95 -1.80
CA ASN A 17 23.08 -18.22 -1.91
C ASN A 17 21.81 -18.30 -1.04
N LYS A 18 21.46 -17.27 -0.26
CA LYS A 18 20.23 -17.24 0.55
C LYS A 18 19.16 -16.38 -0.09
N HIS A 19 17.89 -16.81 -0.01
CA HIS A 19 16.77 -16.03 -0.51
C HIS A 19 16.61 -14.74 0.33
N PRO A 20 16.31 -13.57 -0.27
CA PRO A 20 16.23 -12.30 0.46
C PRO A 20 15.25 -12.31 1.64
N VAL A 21 14.17 -13.08 1.54
CA VAL A 21 13.19 -13.26 2.63
C VAL A 21 13.83 -13.93 3.84
N ASP A 22 14.63 -14.99 3.63
CA ASP A 22 15.29 -15.71 4.73
C ASP A 22 16.31 -14.81 5.45
N ILE A 23 16.99 -13.94 4.69
CA ILE A 23 17.92 -12.96 5.24
C ILE A 23 17.17 -11.94 6.11
N LEU A 24 16.13 -11.31 5.58
CA LEU A 24 15.39 -10.28 6.30
C LEU A 24 14.61 -10.81 7.49
N GLU A 25 14.05 -12.03 7.41
CA GLU A 25 13.35 -12.65 8.54
C GLU A 25 14.31 -13.02 9.67
N SER A 26 15.56 -13.38 9.35
CA SER A 26 16.59 -13.63 10.36
C SER A 26 17.16 -12.35 10.96
N GLU A 27 17.39 -11.31 10.15
CA GLU A 27 18.03 -10.06 10.61
C GLU A 27 17.04 -9.09 11.27
N TYR A 28 15.80 -9.06 10.78
CA TYR A 28 14.75 -8.13 11.21
C TYR A 28 13.41 -8.86 11.46
N PRO A 29 13.36 -9.81 12.42
CA PRO A 29 12.20 -10.67 12.63
C PRO A 29 10.93 -9.88 12.98
N HIS A 30 11.01 -8.89 13.88
CA HIS A 30 9.83 -8.09 14.25
C HIS A 30 9.29 -7.23 13.11
N MET A 31 10.17 -6.65 12.28
CA MET A 31 9.76 -5.85 11.13
C MET A 31 9.05 -6.70 10.08
N THR A 32 9.60 -7.88 9.77
CA THR A 32 9.03 -8.78 8.77
C THR A 32 7.75 -9.45 9.27
N GLU A 33 7.68 -9.81 10.55
CA GLU A 33 6.45 -10.29 11.19
C GLU A 33 5.34 -9.23 11.14
N GLU A 34 5.65 -7.98 11.48
CA GLU A 34 4.68 -6.88 11.43
C GLU A 34 4.22 -6.60 10.00
N PHE A 35 5.14 -6.63 9.02
CA PHE A 35 4.78 -6.49 7.62
C PHE A 35 3.81 -7.58 7.15
N LYS A 36 4.05 -8.84 7.52
CA LYS A 36 3.14 -9.96 7.23
C LYS A 36 1.79 -9.78 7.92
N ARG A 37 1.76 -9.35 9.18
CA ARG A 37 0.53 -9.07 9.93
C ARG A 37 -0.30 -7.98 9.23
N LEU A 38 0.32 -6.88 8.83
CA LEU A 38 -0.32 -5.78 8.11
C LEU A 38 -0.83 -6.23 6.74
N GLN A 39 -0.09 -7.05 5.99
CA GLN A 39 -0.59 -7.62 4.74
C GLN A 39 -1.86 -8.46 4.94
N ARG A 40 -1.91 -9.29 5.99
CA ARG A 40 -3.12 -10.07 6.31
C ARG A 40 -4.31 -9.16 6.60
N ILE A 41 -4.10 -8.12 7.40
CA ILE A 41 -5.16 -7.14 7.71
C ILE A 41 -5.63 -6.40 6.45
N GLN A 42 -4.70 -6.02 5.55
CA GLN A 42 -5.03 -5.41 4.26
C GLN A 42 -5.91 -6.32 3.41
N TYR A 43 -5.52 -7.60 3.31
CA TYR A 43 -6.26 -8.58 2.54
C TYR A 43 -7.66 -8.84 3.12
N GLU A 44 -7.79 -9.00 4.43
CA GLU A 44 -9.09 -9.17 5.08
C GLU A 44 -9.98 -7.93 4.90
N THR A 45 -9.40 -6.72 5.04
CA THR A 45 -10.10 -5.46 4.79
C THR A 45 -10.56 -5.36 3.34
N PHE A 46 -9.72 -5.73 2.39
CA PHE A 46 -10.06 -5.83 0.97
C PHE A 46 -11.26 -6.77 0.78
N CYS A 47 -11.21 -7.99 1.31
CA CYS A 47 -12.27 -8.98 1.18
C CYS A 47 -13.60 -8.50 1.78
N ARG A 48 -13.58 -7.86 2.97
CA ARG A 48 -14.78 -7.30 3.61
C ARG A 48 -15.43 -6.22 2.73
N LYS A 49 -14.64 -5.22 2.32
CA LYS A 49 -15.14 -4.15 1.43
C LYS A 49 -15.63 -4.72 0.10
N GLN A 50 -14.94 -5.73 -0.44
CA GLN A 50 -15.31 -6.38 -1.69
C GLN A 50 -16.65 -7.13 -1.58
N LEU A 51 -16.92 -7.76 -0.43
CA LEU A 51 -18.21 -8.39 -0.13
C LEU A 51 -19.33 -7.34 -0.05
N ASP A 52 -19.06 -6.19 0.56
CA ASP A 52 -20.05 -5.14 0.78
C ASP A 52 -20.41 -4.37 -0.51
N TYR A 53 -19.41 -4.02 -1.33
CA TYR A 53 -19.59 -3.13 -2.50
C TYR A 53 -19.56 -3.86 -3.85
N GLY A 54 -19.02 -5.08 -3.89
CA GLY A 54 -18.79 -5.82 -5.13
C GLY A 54 -17.73 -5.18 -6.05
N PRO A 55 -17.39 -5.84 -7.17
CA PRO A 55 -16.34 -5.39 -8.08
C PRO A 55 -16.72 -4.14 -8.90
N GLY A 56 -18.02 -3.82 -9.01
CA GLY A 56 -18.52 -2.70 -9.80
C GLY A 56 -18.01 -1.32 -9.34
N ASN A 57 -17.70 -1.17 -8.05
CA ASN A 57 -17.22 0.10 -7.48
C ASN A 57 -15.88 0.56 -8.09
N ILE A 58 -15.01 -0.38 -8.44
CA ILE A 58 -13.70 -0.09 -9.05
C ILE A 58 -13.78 -0.10 -10.57
N SER A 59 -14.64 -0.93 -11.18
CA SER A 59 -14.81 -0.94 -12.63
C SER A 59 -15.62 0.27 -13.15
N VAL A 60 -16.13 1.11 -12.25
CA VAL A 60 -16.88 2.33 -12.59
C VAL A 60 -18.10 2.02 -13.47
N GLY A 61 -18.75 0.88 -13.21
CA GLY A 61 -19.91 0.42 -13.97
C GLY A 61 -19.60 -0.23 -15.32
N THR A 62 -18.33 -0.38 -15.69
CA THR A 62 -17.91 -1.07 -16.92
C THR A 62 -17.63 -2.56 -16.68
N ASP A 63 -17.53 -3.33 -17.75
CA ASP A 63 -17.13 -4.76 -17.72
C ASP A 63 -15.61 -4.97 -17.93
N LEU A 64 -14.83 -3.89 -17.98
CA LEU A 64 -13.38 -3.88 -18.18
C LEU A 64 -12.91 -4.66 -19.43
N LYS A 65 -13.73 -4.74 -20.48
CA LYS A 65 -13.36 -5.43 -21.74
C LYS A 65 -12.46 -4.58 -22.63
N THR A 66 -12.60 -3.26 -22.60
CA THR A 66 -11.82 -2.38 -23.48
C THR A 66 -10.65 -1.73 -22.75
N LYS A 67 -9.65 -1.29 -23.52
CA LYS A 67 -8.54 -0.49 -22.98
C LYS A 67 -9.01 0.83 -22.36
N ALA A 68 -10.11 1.40 -22.87
CA ALA A 68 -10.68 2.63 -22.34
C ALA A 68 -11.28 2.40 -20.95
N ASP A 69 -12.00 1.29 -20.76
CA ASP A 69 -12.60 0.91 -19.47
C ASP A 69 -11.52 0.67 -18.40
N VAL A 70 -10.46 -0.07 -18.76
CA VAL A 70 -9.32 -0.29 -17.88
C VAL A 70 -8.66 1.04 -17.52
N LYS A 71 -8.44 1.93 -18.50
CA LYS A 71 -7.87 3.26 -18.24
C LYS A 71 -8.76 4.10 -17.32
N LEU A 72 -10.08 4.06 -17.51
CA LEU A 72 -11.04 4.77 -16.66
C LEU A 72 -10.97 4.26 -15.21
N SER A 73 -10.99 2.94 -15.01
CA SER A 73 -10.88 2.32 -13.68
C SER A 73 -9.56 2.66 -12.98
N LEU A 74 -8.43 2.55 -13.69
CA LEU A 74 -7.10 2.92 -13.16
C LEU A 74 -7.02 4.41 -12.81
N THR A 75 -7.63 5.28 -13.62
CA THR A 75 -7.71 6.71 -13.35
C THR A 75 -8.54 6.98 -12.09
N GLY A 76 -9.68 6.30 -11.93
CA GLY A 76 -10.51 6.39 -10.72
C GLY A 76 -9.79 5.90 -9.46
N LEU A 77 -8.96 4.86 -9.54
CA LEU A 77 -8.11 4.42 -8.44
C LEU A 77 -7.02 5.45 -8.13
N TRP A 78 -6.41 6.06 -9.16
CA TRP A 78 -5.43 7.13 -8.97
C TRP A 78 -6.02 8.34 -8.24
N PHE A 79 -7.23 8.78 -8.60
CA PHE A 79 -7.89 9.88 -7.88
C PHE A 79 -8.14 9.54 -6.41
N ARG A 80 -8.56 8.31 -6.09
CA ARG A 80 -8.76 7.85 -4.71
C ARG A 80 -7.44 7.79 -3.92
N MET A 81 -6.36 7.33 -4.55
CA MET A 81 -5.03 7.38 -3.93
C MET A 81 -4.60 8.82 -3.69
N ASN A 82 -4.80 9.72 -4.66
CA ASN A 82 -4.44 11.13 -4.50
C ASN A 82 -5.20 11.80 -3.36
N ASP A 83 -6.50 11.53 -3.20
CA ASP A 83 -7.29 12.01 -2.07
C ASP A 83 -6.69 11.60 -0.72
N LYS A 84 -6.37 10.30 -0.56
CA LYS A 84 -5.72 9.79 0.65
C LYS A 84 -4.31 10.35 0.85
N ILE A 85 -3.55 10.59 -0.21
CA ILE A 85 -2.22 11.24 -0.14
C ILE A 85 -2.34 12.70 0.30
N GLN A 86 -3.32 13.46 -0.21
CA GLN A 86 -3.54 14.83 0.25
C GLN A 86 -3.96 14.86 1.73
N ARG A 87 -4.77 13.89 2.17
CA ARG A 87 -5.10 13.71 3.60
C ARG A 87 -3.84 13.44 4.43
N LEU A 88 -3.01 12.48 4.02
CA LEU A 88 -1.74 12.16 4.68
C LEU A 88 -0.85 13.40 4.80
N LYS A 89 -0.73 14.19 3.72
CA LYS A 89 0.03 15.44 3.71
C LYS A 89 -0.50 16.41 4.77
N THR A 90 -1.82 16.63 4.84
CA THR A 90 -2.42 17.52 5.84
C THR A 90 -2.14 17.03 7.26
N LEU A 91 -2.27 15.73 7.53
CA LEU A 91 -2.01 15.16 8.86
C LEU A 91 -0.54 15.27 9.28
N LEU A 92 0.39 15.05 8.35
CA LEU A 92 1.84 15.10 8.62
C LEU A 92 2.39 16.52 8.74
N MET A 93 1.85 17.46 7.94
CA MET A 93 2.34 18.84 7.88
C MET A 93 1.59 19.79 8.82
N SER A 94 0.50 19.34 9.45
CA SER A 94 -0.22 20.13 10.45
C SER A 94 0.58 20.16 11.75
N GLU A 95 0.99 21.36 12.18
CA GLU A 95 1.57 21.60 13.51
C GLU A 95 0.54 21.47 14.64
N ARG A 96 -0.74 21.31 14.31
CA ARG A 96 -1.82 21.10 15.28
C ARG A 96 -2.02 19.61 15.53
N PRO A 97 -2.21 19.19 16.79
CA PRO A 97 -2.52 17.80 17.11
C PRO A 97 -3.75 17.36 16.29
N ALA A 98 -3.63 16.24 15.59
CA ALA A 98 -4.68 15.70 14.75
C ALA A 98 -5.91 15.38 15.61
N PHE A 99 -6.91 16.26 15.58
CA PHE A 99 -8.20 16.08 16.24
C PHE A 99 -9.18 15.22 15.42
N VAL A 100 -8.67 14.42 14.47
CA VAL A 100 -9.52 13.55 13.64
C VAL A 100 -9.61 12.20 14.31
N LYS A 101 -10.61 12.04 15.16
CA LYS A 101 -10.85 10.84 15.99
C LYS A 101 -11.25 9.61 15.16
N ASP A 102 -11.79 9.83 13.97
CA ASP A 102 -12.54 8.80 13.24
C ASP A 102 -11.80 8.20 12.02
N GLU A 103 -10.63 8.71 11.65
CA GLU A 103 -9.80 8.13 10.57
C GLU A 103 -8.30 8.39 10.87
N PRO A 104 -7.62 7.46 11.55
CA PRO A 104 -6.19 7.54 11.84
C PRO A 104 -5.32 7.58 10.57
N ILE A 105 -4.06 8.02 10.72
CA ILE A 105 -3.12 8.15 9.59
C ILE A 105 -2.81 6.78 8.97
N GLU A 106 -2.80 5.74 9.79
CA GLU A 106 -2.61 4.34 9.42
C GLU A 106 -3.67 3.87 8.41
N ASP A 107 -4.93 4.28 8.56
CA ASP A 107 -6.01 3.93 7.62
C ASP A 107 -5.74 4.51 6.23
N ALA A 108 -5.20 5.72 6.16
CA ALA A 108 -4.86 6.33 4.87
C ALA A 108 -3.68 5.63 4.18
N TYR A 109 -2.67 5.16 4.94
CA TYR A 109 -1.60 4.33 4.39
C TYR A 109 -2.14 3.00 3.86
N MET A 110 -3.04 2.36 4.62
CA MET A 110 -3.66 1.08 4.27
C MET A 110 -4.55 1.21 3.03
N ASP A 111 -5.35 2.28 2.93
CA ASP A 111 -6.16 2.55 1.75
C ASP A 111 -5.30 2.75 0.49
N VAL A 112 -4.24 3.56 0.56
CA VAL A 112 -3.32 3.77 -0.58
C VAL A 112 -2.69 2.45 -1.04
N SER A 113 -2.21 1.64 -0.09
CA SER A 113 -1.63 0.32 -0.39
C SER A 113 -2.64 -0.62 -1.05
N ASN A 114 -3.86 -0.72 -0.49
CA ASN A 114 -4.93 -1.52 -1.08
C ASN A 114 -5.32 -1.04 -2.48
N TYR A 115 -5.42 0.27 -2.72
CA TYR A 115 -5.70 0.79 -4.05
C TYR A 115 -4.60 0.45 -5.06
N GLY A 116 -3.32 0.42 -4.64
CA GLY A 116 -2.21 -0.03 -5.48
C GLY A 116 -2.34 -1.50 -5.89
N ILE A 117 -2.74 -2.37 -4.95
CA ILE A 117 -3.02 -3.79 -5.23
C ILE A 117 -4.20 -3.92 -6.19
N MET A 118 -5.32 -3.23 -5.92
CA MET A 118 -6.50 -3.23 -6.80
C MET A 118 -6.16 -2.77 -8.23
N ALA A 119 -5.36 -1.70 -8.37
CA ALA A 119 -4.91 -1.22 -9.67
C ALA A 119 -4.10 -2.27 -10.43
N THR A 120 -3.26 -3.02 -9.73
CA THR A 120 -2.47 -4.11 -10.31
C THR A 120 -3.38 -5.26 -10.77
N ILE A 121 -4.41 -5.61 -9.99
CA ILE A 121 -5.40 -6.63 -10.35
C ILE A 121 -6.20 -6.21 -11.60
N VAL A 122 -6.64 -4.96 -11.67
CA VAL A 122 -7.33 -4.37 -12.84
C VAL A 122 -6.42 -4.40 -14.06
N LYS A 123 -5.18 -3.92 -13.94
CA LYS A 123 -4.18 -3.93 -15.04
C LYS A 123 -3.91 -5.34 -15.56
N ASN A 124 -3.88 -6.32 -14.66
CA ASN A 124 -3.68 -7.72 -15.00
C ASN A 124 -4.93 -8.40 -15.56
N GLY A 125 -6.05 -7.68 -15.69
CA GLY A 125 -7.29 -8.18 -16.25
C GLY A 125 -7.99 -9.23 -15.39
N LYS A 126 -7.69 -9.27 -14.08
CA LYS A 126 -8.21 -10.26 -13.11
C LYS A 126 -9.32 -9.71 -12.20
N TRP A 127 -9.66 -8.42 -12.34
CA TRP A 127 -10.66 -7.79 -11.48
C TRP A 127 -12.06 -8.35 -11.75
N GLY A 128 -12.71 -8.89 -10.72
CA GLY A 128 -14.08 -9.41 -10.78
C GLY A 128 -14.26 -10.69 -11.62
N LYS A 129 -13.21 -11.49 -11.80
CA LYS A 129 -13.21 -12.73 -12.59
C LYS A 129 -12.85 -13.95 -11.75
#